data_AF-A0A2V8ZA49-F1
#
_entry.id   AF-A0A2V8ZA49-F1
#
_cell.length_a   1.000
_cell.length_b   1.000
_cell.length_c   1.000
_cell.angle_alpha   90.00
_cell.angle_beta   90.00
_cell.angle_gamma   90.00
#
_symmetry.space_group_name_H-M   'P 1'
#
loop_
_entity.id
_entity.type
_entity.pdbx_description
1 polymer ?
#
loop_
_entity_poly.entity_id
_entity_poly.type
_entity_poly.pdbx_seq_one_letter_code
_entity_poly.pdbx_strand_id
1 'polypeptide(L)'
;MTWTCQQTEARLSDYLDGLLDATEQSAFNQHVNTCAACAPLVASVAHTLGGLYALEQLDAPPQLETAILRATLGAVPRKRNLWTWLDALQSPRFIYSAVSAVATMVLLLTATGFNWRRPKLADLAPATIYRNADSKIHLVYARSTKFVSDLRVVMEIQSRINETEQNPAMREDTTPQSSPKKEPGQTDNSNPSSPKQQNRADEIGKNLRVLACEFPILSGAVVDGVDRRVP
;
A
#
# COMPACT_ATOMS: atom_id res chain seq x y z
N MET A 1 -3.58 12.00 -72.57
CA MET A 1 -2.78 10.82 -72.99
C MET A 1 -3.74 9.80 -73.57
N THR A 2 -3.32 9.00 -74.56
CA THR A 2 -4.19 7.96 -75.15
C THR A 2 -4.23 6.72 -74.26
N TRP A 3 -5.31 6.57 -73.49
CA TRP A 3 -5.60 5.33 -72.76
C TRP A 3 -5.82 4.16 -73.74
N THR A 4 -5.44 2.95 -73.33
CA THR A 4 -5.66 1.71 -74.09
C THR A 4 -6.80 0.89 -73.47
N CYS A 5 -7.40 -0.02 -74.24
CA CYS A 5 -8.47 -0.90 -73.73
C CYS A 5 -7.97 -1.75 -72.56
N GLN A 6 -6.75 -2.31 -72.66
CA GLN A 6 -6.11 -3.11 -71.62
C GLN A 6 -5.84 -2.29 -70.33
N GLN A 7 -5.43 -1.02 -70.46
CA GLN A 7 -5.26 -0.13 -69.31
C GLN A 7 -6.61 0.21 -68.66
N THR A 8 -7.65 0.41 -69.47
CA THR A 8 -9.03 0.68 -69.03
C THR A 8 -9.61 -0.51 -68.26
N GLU A 9 -9.38 -1.73 -68.75
CA GLU A 9 -9.78 -2.97 -68.08
C GLU A 9 -9.00 -3.19 -66.77
N ALA A 10 -7.68 -3.03 -66.79
CA ALA A 10 -6.82 -3.21 -65.61
C ALA A 10 -7.05 -2.19 -64.49
N ARG A 11 -7.60 -1.01 -64.80
CA ARG A 11 -7.95 0.07 -63.85
C ARG A 11 -9.45 0.17 -63.60
N LEU A 12 -10.25 -0.79 -64.05
CA LEU A 12 -11.71 -0.73 -63.93
C LEU A 12 -12.17 -0.77 -62.46
N SER A 13 -11.58 -1.64 -61.64
CA SER A 13 -11.88 -1.71 -60.20
C SER A 13 -11.56 -0.38 -59.53
N ASP A 14 -10.33 0.12 -59.69
CA ASP A 14 -9.90 1.42 -59.17
C ASP A 14 -10.83 2.57 -59.58
N TYR A 15 -11.40 2.54 -60.79
CA TYR A 15 -12.38 3.54 -61.26
C TYR A 15 -13.73 3.43 -60.53
N LEU A 16 -14.22 2.21 -60.32
CA LEU A 16 -15.49 1.92 -59.63
C LEU A 16 -15.39 2.16 -58.11
N ASP A 17 -14.23 1.89 -57.52
CA ASP A 17 -13.90 2.15 -56.11
C ASP A 17 -13.55 3.62 -55.84
N GLY A 18 -13.44 4.46 -56.88
CA GLY A 18 -13.15 5.90 -56.76
C GLY A 18 -11.69 6.25 -56.43
N LEU A 19 -10.75 5.36 -56.74
CA LEU A 19 -9.32 5.46 -56.42
C LEU A 19 -8.46 6.15 -57.51
N LEU A 20 -9.03 6.48 -58.68
CA LEU A 20 -8.37 7.25 -59.73
C LEU A 20 -8.27 8.74 -59.37
N ASP A 21 -7.14 9.37 -59.73
CA ASP A 21 -7.05 10.83 -59.71
C ASP A 21 -8.03 11.47 -60.72
N ALA A 22 -8.45 12.71 -60.48
CA ALA A 22 -9.35 13.46 -61.36
C ALA A 22 -8.83 13.57 -62.81
N THR A 23 -7.50 13.67 -63.01
CA THR A 23 -6.92 13.70 -64.35
C THR A 23 -7.00 12.32 -65.03
N GLU A 24 -6.69 11.24 -64.31
CA GLU A 24 -6.85 9.86 -64.80
C GLU A 24 -8.32 9.54 -65.12
N GLN A 25 -9.25 9.90 -64.23
CA GLN A 25 -10.68 9.68 -64.37
C GLN A 25 -11.27 10.39 -65.59
N SER A 26 -10.79 11.60 -65.91
CA SER A 26 -11.20 12.34 -67.11
C SER A 26 -10.77 11.62 -68.41
N ALA A 27 -9.57 11.04 -68.43
CA ALA A 27 -9.02 10.35 -69.59
C ALA A 27 -9.57 8.91 -69.75
N PHE A 28 -9.87 8.23 -68.64
CA PHE A 28 -10.65 6.99 -68.61
C PHE A 28 -12.03 7.22 -69.25
N ASN A 29 -12.76 8.25 -68.79
CA ASN A 29 -14.06 8.59 -69.36
C ASN A 29 -13.98 8.98 -70.85
N GLN A 30 -12.91 9.67 -71.28
CA GLN A 30 -12.69 9.94 -72.71
C GLN A 30 -12.52 8.64 -73.53
N HIS A 31 -11.80 7.64 -73.00
CA HIS A 31 -11.64 6.35 -73.66
C HIS A 31 -12.95 5.56 -73.69
N VAL A 32 -13.66 5.44 -72.56
CA VAL A 32 -14.93 4.70 -72.48
C VAL A 32 -15.99 5.29 -73.43
N ASN A 33 -16.08 6.61 -73.54
CA ASN A 33 -17.01 7.29 -74.45
C ASN A 33 -16.61 7.20 -75.95
N THR A 34 -15.40 6.73 -76.28
CA THR A 34 -14.94 6.59 -77.68
C THR A 34 -14.69 5.14 -78.10
N CYS A 35 -14.52 4.22 -77.15
CA CYS A 35 -14.24 2.81 -77.39
C CYS A 35 -15.51 1.95 -77.26
N ALA A 36 -16.06 1.51 -78.40
CA ALA A 36 -17.26 0.67 -78.46
C ALA A 36 -17.15 -0.68 -77.73
N ALA A 37 -15.94 -1.15 -77.41
CA ALA A 37 -15.73 -2.36 -76.60
C ALA A 37 -15.75 -2.07 -75.09
N CYS A 38 -15.20 -0.94 -74.65
CA CYS A 38 -15.13 -0.60 -73.23
C CYS A 38 -16.46 -0.07 -72.68
N ALA A 39 -17.23 0.69 -73.47
CA ALA A 39 -18.54 1.20 -73.04
C ALA A 39 -19.50 0.12 -72.48
N PRO A 40 -19.80 -1.00 -73.18
CA PRO A 40 -20.68 -2.04 -72.64
C PRO A 40 -20.03 -2.81 -71.49
N LEU A 41 -18.71 -2.97 -71.48
CA LEU A 41 -17.98 -3.64 -70.40
C LEU A 41 -18.13 -2.86 -69.09
N VAL A 42 -17.80 -1.56 -69.07
CA VAL A 42 -17.95 -0.70 -67.88
C VAL A 42 -19.42 -0.64 -67.45
N ALA A 43 -20.36 -0.48 -68.38
CA ALA A 43 -21.79 -0.44 -68.08
C ALA A 43 -22.28 -1.75 -67.43
N SER A 44 -21.84 -2.92 -67.91
CA SER A 44 -22.26 -4.21 -67.34
C SER A 44 -21.74 -4.42 -65.91
N VAL A 45 -20.48 -4.08 -65.62
CA VAL A 45 -19.91 -4.20 -64.27
C VAL A 45 -20.51 -3.17 -63.31
N ALA A 46 -20.75 -1.93 -63.76
CA ALA A 46 -21.46 -0.94 -62.96
C ALA A 46 -22.90 -1.38 -62.64
N HIS A 47 -23.58 -2.04 -63.58
CA HIS A 47 -24.93 -2.58 -63.38
C HIS A 47 -24.94 -3.78 -62.42
N THR A 48 -23.96 -4.68 -62.44
CA THR A 48 -23.89 -5.78 -61.47
C THR A 48 -23.57 -5.29 -60.07
N LEU A 49 -22.64 -4.33 -59.92
CA LEU A 49 -22.39 -3.67 -58.63
C LEU A 49 -23.62 -2.91 -58.11
N GLY A 50 -24.28 -2.11 -58.96
CA GLY A 50 -25.52 -1.43 -58.60
C GLY A 50 -26.63 -2.40 -58.16
N GLY A 51 -26.74 -3.56 -58.81
CA GLY A 51 -27.65 -4.64 -58.40
C GLY A 51 -27.28 -5.26 -57.05
N LEU A 52 -25.99 -5.41 -56.72
CA LEU A 52 -25.52 -5.90 -55.43
C LEU A 52 -25.74 -4.88 -54.31
N TYR A 53 -25.52 -3.59 -54.55
CA TYR A 53 -25.80 -2.51 -53.59
C TYR A 53 -27.31 -2.25 -53.40
N ALA A 54 -28.16 -2.70 -54.32
CA ALA A 54 -29.62 -2.66 -54.19
C ALA A 54 -30.23 -3.86 -53.44
N LEU A 55 -29.40 -4.83 -53.00
CA LEU A 55 -29.84 -5.88 -52.08
C LEU A 55 -29.98 -5.31 -50.66
N GLU A 56 -30.89 -5.89 -49.87
CA GLU A 56 -31.13 -5.50 -48.48
C GLU A 56 -29.81 -5.55 -47.68
N GLN A 57 -29.41 -4.41 -47.12
CA GLN A 57 -28.14 -4.29 -46.44
C GLN A 57 -28.22 -4.96 -45.06
N LEU A 58 -27.60 -6.14 -44.94
CA LEU A 58 -27.61 -6.97 -43.74
C LEU A 58 -27.23 -6.17 -42.48
N ASP A 59 -28.21 -5.99 -41.60
CA ASP A 59 -28.04 -5.27 -40.33
C ASP A 59 -26.94 -5.93 -39.47
N ALA A 60 -26.08 -5.10 -38.88
CA ALA A 60 -24.84 -5.57 -38.27
C ALA A 60 -25.16 -6.32 -36.96
N PRO A 61 -24.77 -7.60 -36.82
CA PRO A 61 -25.13 -8.37 -35.63
C PRO A 61 -24.53 -7.71 -34.39
N PRO A 62 -25.30 -7.46 -33.30
CA PRO A 62 -24.91 -6.54 -32.22
C PRO A 62 -23.74 -7.02 -31.33
N GLN A 63 -23.11 -8.15 -31.67
CA GLN A 63 -21.86 -8.60 -31.07
C GLN A 63 -20.62 -8.19 -31.88
N LEU A 64 -20.79 -7.81 -33.16
CA LEU A 64 -19.71 -7.56 -34.12
C LEU A 64 -18.74 -6.50 -33.64
N GLU A 65 -19.23 -5.32 -33.22
CA GLU A 65 -18.41 -4.25 -32.63
C GLU A 65 -17.56 -4.79 -31.47
N THR A 66 -18.19 -5.51 -30.54
CA THR A 66 -17.51 -6.05 -29.36
C THR A 66 -16.50 -7.14 -29.72
N ALA A 67 -16.67 -7.82 -30.85
CA ALA A 67 -15.75 -8.84 -31.34
C ALA A 67 -14.55 -8.19 -32.05
N ILE A 68 -14.79 -7.19 -32.90
CA ILE A 68 -13.75 -6.36 -33.54
C ILE A 68 -12.88 -5.71 -32.47
N LEU A 69 -13.48 -5.03 -31.49
CA LEU A 69 -12.76 -4.38 -30.38
C LEU A 69 -11.90 -5.37 -29.58
N ARG A 70 -12.36 -6.62 -29.38
CA ARG A 70 -11.58 -7.68 -28.72
C ARG A 70 -10.46 -8.24 -29.60
N ALA A 71 -10.61 -8.20 -30.91
CA ALA A 71 -9.60 -8.67 -31.86
C ALA A 71 -8.49 -7.63 -32.11
N THR A 72 -8.83 -6.34 -32.17
CA THR A 72 -7.88 -5.27 -32.51
C THR A 72 -7.22 -4.61 -31.31
N LEU A 73 -7.92 -4.47 -30.18
CA LEU A 73 -7.37 -3.84 -28.95
C LEU A 73 -6.89 -4.87 -27.91
N GLY A 74 -6.90 -6.15 -28.27
CA GLY A 74 -6.73 -7.26 -27.32
C GLY A 74 -7.92 -7.38 -26.36
N ALA A 75 -7.70 -8.04 -25.22
CA ALA A 75 -8.75 -8.33 -24.24
C ALA A 75 -9.20 -7.07 -23.46
N VAL A 76 -10.02 -6.22 -24.09
CA VAL A 76 -10.61 -5.03 -23.46
C VAL A 76 -11.37 -5.44 -22.18
N PRO A 77 -11.01 -4.92 -20.99
CA PRO A 77 -11.58 -5.37 -19.72
C PRO A 77 -13.07 -5.00 -19.62
N ARG A 78 -13.92 -5.99 -19.87
CA ARG A 78 -15.39 -5.86 -19.99
C ARG A 78 -16.03 -5.47 -18.65
N LYS A 79 -16.13 -4.16 -18.43
CA LYS A 79 -16.48 -3.46 -17.16
C LYS A 79 -15.35 -3.50 -16.13
N ARG A 80 -14.73 -2.34 -15.89
CA ARG A 80 -14.06 -2.04 -14.61
C ARG A 80 -15.12 -1.87 -13.53
N ASN A 81 -15.59 -3.01 -13.01
CA ASN A 81 -16.42 -3.09 -11.82
C ASN A 81 -15.61 -2.61 -10.59
N LEU A 82 -16.29 -2.19 -9.51
CA LEU A 82 -15.60 -1.77 -8.28
C LEU A 82 -14.73 -2.90 -7.69
N TRP A 83 -15.13 -4.14 -7.94
CA TRP A 83 -14.46 -5.37 -7.50
C TRP A 83 -13.04 -5.53 -8.05
N THR A 84 -12.72 -5.10 -9.28
CA THR A 84 -11.32 -5.11 -9.77
C THR A 84 -10.39 -4.14 -9.00
N TRP A 85 -10.95 -3.18 -8.26
CA TRP A 85 -10.18 -2.37 -7.29
C TRP A 85 -9.95 -3.11 -5.96
N LEU A 86 -10.84 -4.06 -5.59
CA LEU A 86 -10.62 -4.98 -4.48
C LEU A 86 -9.62 -6.08 -4.85
N ASP A 87 -9.68 -6.64 -6.06
CA ASP A 87 -8.73 -7.66 -6.55
C ASP A 87 -7.28 -7.13 -6.52
N ALA A 88 -7.08 -5.83 -6.80
CA ALA A 88 -5.79 -5.16 -6.66
C ALA A 88 -5.28 -5.14 -5.19
N LEU A 89 -6.18 -4.87 -4.23
CA LEU A 89 -5.91 -5.00 -2.80
C LEU A 89 -5.66 -6.46 -2.37
N GLN A 90 -6.25 -7.43 -3.07
CA GLN A 90 -6.09 -8.86 -2.79
C GLN A 90 -4.75 -9.44 -3.27
N SER A 91 -3.91 -8.64 -3.94
CA SER A 91 -2.56 -9.06 -4.30
C SER A 91 -1.71 -9.36 -3.05
N PRO A 92 -0.90 -10.44 -3.04
CA PRO A 92 -0.31 -11.02 -1.80
C PRO A 92 0.69 -10.11 -1.08
N ARG A 93 1.05 -8.95 -1.66
CA ARG A 93 1.92 -7.95 -1.04
C ARG A 93 1.22 -7.16 0.08
N PHE A 94 -0.11 -7.00 0.03
CA PHE A 94 -0.87 -6.24 1.04
C PHE A 94 -1.26 -7.04 2.28
N ILE A 95 -1.01 -8.36 2.31
CA ILE A 95 -1.31 -9.21 3.47
C ILE A 95 -0.55 -8.72 4.71
N TYR A 96 0.73 -8.38 4.57
CA TYR A 96 1.56 -7.89 5.68
C TYR A 96 1.09 -6.54 6.25
N SER A 97 0.60 -5.62 5.41
CA SER A 97 0.05 -4.34 5.87
C SER A 97 -1.35 -4.49 6.48
N ALA A 98 -2.16 -5.44 6.01
CA ALA A 98 -3.42 -5.77 6.65
C ALA A 98 -3.20 -6.37 8.05
N VAL A 99 -2.27 -7.31 8.20
CA VAL A 99 -1.92 -7.92 9.50
C VAL A 99 -1.41 -6.89 10.50
N SER A 100 -0.52 -5.97 10.08
CA SER A 100 0.00 -4.94 10.99
C SER A 100 -1.07 -3.91 11.40
N ALA A 101 -1.94 -3.50 10.48
CA ALA A 101 -3.06 -2.60 10.78
C ALA A 101 -4.11 -3.24 11.72
N VAL A 102 -4.40 -4.54 11.57
CA VAL A 102 -5.27 -5.26 12.50
C VAL A 102 -4.61 -5.40 13.87
N ALA A 103 -3.30 -5.69 13.94
CA ALA A 103 -2.57 -5.80 15.20
C ALA A 103 -2.54 -4.49 16.00
N THR A 104 -2.31 -3.34 15.34
CA THR A 104 -2.36 -2.02 16.02
C THR A 104 -3.78 -1.64 16.43
N MET A 105 -4.80 -1.94 15.61
CA MET A 105 -6.21 -1.75 15.97
C MET A 105 -6.60 -2.56 17.21
N VAL A 106 -6.16 -3.82 17.32
CA VAL A 106 -6.40 -4.67 18.51
C VAL A 106 -5.69 -4.12 19.74
N LEU A 107 -4.44 -3.67 19.62
CA LEU A 107 -3.69 -3.05 20.73
C LEU A 107 -4.34 -1.75 21.24
N LEU A 108 -4.90 -0.93 20.35
CA LEU A 108 -5.63 0.28 20.73
C LEU A 108 -6.95 -0.07 21.46
N LEU A 109 -7.67 -1.09 21.00
CA LEU A 109 -8.91 -1.55 21.63
C LEU A 109 -8.68 -2.20 23.00
N THR A 110 -7.59 -2.95 23.20
CA THR A 110 -7.26 -3.47 24.54
C THR A 110 -6.79 -2.36 25.49
N ALA A 111 -6.06 -1.34 24.99
CA ALA A 111 -5.64 -0.19 25.79
C ALA A 111 -6.82 0.69 26.26
N THR A 112 -7.84 0.90 25.41
CA THR A 112 -9.08 1.60 25.81
C THR A 112 -9.94 0.79 26.77
N GLY A 113 -9.80 -0.54 26.76
CA GLY A 113 -10.41 -1.46 27.73
C GLY A 113 -11.49 -2.39 27.16
N PHE A 114 -11.62 -2.46 25.84
CA PHE A 114 -12.67 -3.23 25.16
C PHE A 114 -12.54 -4.74 25.42
N ASN A 115 -13.49 -5.31 26.17
CA ASN A 115 -13.43 -6.71 26.58
C ASN A 115 -14.13 -7.63 25.55
N TRP A 116 -13.32 -8.28 24.71
CA TRP A 116 -13.76 -9.24 23.68
C TRP A 116 -14.71 -10.36 24.19
N ARG A 117 -14.68 -10.70 25.49
CA ARG A 117 -15.58 -11.74 26.05
C ARG A 117 -17.03 -11.27 26.21
N ARG A 118 -17.30 -9.95 26.22
CA ARG A 118 -18.64 -9.35 26.35
C ARG A 118 -18.70 -8.00 25.61
N PRO A 119 -18.72 -7.97 24.25
CA PRO A 119 -18.81 -6.72 23.50
C PRO A 119 -20.12 -5.98 23.83
N LYS A 120 -20.01 -4.80 24.46
CA LYS A 120 -21.13 -3.89 24.73
C LYS A 120 -21.00 -2.68 23.82
N LEU A 121 -22.03 -2.34 23.06
CA LEU A 121 -22.02 -1.13 22.22
C LEU A 121 -21.87 0.17 23.06
N ALA A 122 -22.26 0.14 24.33
CA ALA A 122 -22.06 1.24 25.28
C ALA A 122 -20.58 1.51 25.63
N ASP A 123 -19.66 0.58 25.38
CA ASP A 123 -18.21 0.78 25.55
C ASP A 123 -17.59 1.60 24.40
N LEU A 124 -18.28 1.69 23.26
CA LEU A 124 -17.89 2.53 22.12
C LEU A 124 -18.46 3.96 22.22
N ALA A 125 -19.18 4.30 23.29
CA ALA A 125 -19.68 5.66 23.50
C ALA A 125 -18.50 6.60 23.83
N PRO A 126 -18.33 7.75 23.14
CA PRO A 126 -17.20 8.64 23.40
C PRO A 126 -17.17 9.16 24.85
N ALA A 127 -18.34 9.26 25.49
CA ALA A 127 -18.47 9.66 26.89
C ALA A 127 -17.96 8.61 27.91
N THR A 128 -18.04 7.30 27.61
CA THR A 128 -17.51 6.26 28.51
C THR A 128 -15.99 6.13 28.35
N ILE A 129 -15.49 6.19 27.11
CA ILE A 129 -14.06 6.24 26.80
C ILE A 129 -13.38 7.42 27.53
N TYR A 130 -13.97 8.63 27.46
CA TYR A 130 -13.42 9.82 28.12
C TYR A 130 -13.35 9.67 29.65
N ARG A 131 -14.43 9.21 30.30
CA ARG A 131 -14.48 8.99 31.76
C ARG A 131 -13.50 7.91 32.23
N ASN A 132 -13.33 6.85 31.44
CA ASN A 132 -12.38 5.78 31.72
C ASN A 132 -10.91 6.23 31.53
N ALA A 133 -10.64 7.18 30.63
CA ALA A 133 -9.32 7.79 30.48
C ALA A 133 -9.01 8.76 31.62
N ASP A 134 -9.92 9.68 31.94
CA ASP A 134 -9.82 10.67 33.01
C ASP A 134 -9.47 10.03 34.38
N SER A 135 -10.23 8.99 34.75
CA SER A 135 -9.99 8.19 35.97
C SER A 135 -8.57 7.58 36.03
N LYS A 136 -8.00 7.18 34.89
CA LYS A 136 -6.63 6.66 34.80
C LYS A 136 -5.58 7.77 34.87
N ILE A 137 -5.84 8.92 34.25
CA ILE A 137 -4.94 10.09 34.24
C ILE A 137 -4.68 10.58 35.67
N HIS A 138 -5.73 10.72 36.49
CA HIS A 138 -5.58 11.12 37.90
C HIS A 138 -4.72 10.15 38.72
N LEU A 139 -4.85 8.83 38.51
CA LEU A 139 -4.03 7.82 39.19
C LEU A 139 -2.56 7.86 38.74
N VAL A 140 -2.29 8.10 37.46
CA VAL A 140 -0.93 8.28 36.94
C VAL A 140 -0.29 9.55 37.50
N TYR A 141 -1.03 10.67 37.53
CA TYR A 141 -0.56 11.96 38.08
C TYR A 141 -0.27 11.88 39.59
N ALA A 142 -1.13 11.22 40.37
CA ALA A 142 -0.91 10.99 41.80
C ALA A 142 0.27 10.04 42.10
N ARG A 143 0.68 9.22 41.12
CA ARG A 143 1.85 8.34 41.23
C ARG A 143 3.14 9.02 40.80
N SER A 144 3.12 9.83 39.73
CA SER A 144 4.30 10.55 39.25
C SER A 144 4.73 11.65 40.23
N THR A 145 3.79 12.43 40.75
CA THR A 145 4.06 13.46 41.79
C THR A 145 4.72 12.86 43.04
N LYS A 146 4.19 11.74 43.55
CA LYS A 146 4.81 11.00 44.68
C LYS A 146 6.22 10.51 44.37
N PHE A 147 6.46 9.98 43.17
CA PHE A 147 7.80 9.54 42.77
C PHE A 147 8.79 10.71 42.67
N VAL A 148 8.34 11.88 42.19
CA VAL A 148 9.16 13.11 42.16
C VAL A 148 9.49 13.61 43.57
N SER A 149 8.56 13.55 44.53
CA SER A 149 8.83 13.95 45.92
C SER A 149 9.71 12.95 46.71
N ASP A 150 9.66 11.66 46.37
CA ASP A 150 10.42 10.59 47.06
C ASP A 150 11.85 10.42 46.49
N LEU A 151 12.16 11.08 45.36
CA LEU A 151 13.51 11.11 44.80
C LEU A 151 14.45 11.92 45.71
N ARG A 152 15.28 11.20 46.48
CA ARG A 152 16.37 11.74 47.36
C ARG A 152 17.17 12.89 46.73
N VAL A 153 17.36 12.89 45.41
CA VAL A 153 18.03 13.96 44.65
C VAL A 153 17.40 15.34 44.92
N VAL A 154 16.08 15.44 45.04
CA VAL A 154 15.40 16.71 45.34
C VAL A 154 15.72 17.19 46.76
N MET A 155 15.74 16.27 47.74
CA MET A 155 16.11 16.58 49.12
C MET A 155 17.59 17.00 49.26
N GLU A 156 18.50 16.36 48.52
CA GLU A 156 19.92 16.75 48.53
C GLU A 156 20.14 18.07 47.76
N ILE A 157 19.40 18.34 46.68
CA ILE A 157 19.43 19.67 46.05
C ILE A 157 18.92 20.76 47.02
N GLN A 158 17.83 20.50 47.74
CA GLN A 158 17.33 21.43 48.76
C GLN A 158 18.31 21.61 49.92
N SER A 159 18.97 20.55 50.40
CA SER A 159 19.99 20.70 51.46
C SER A 159 21.19 21.50 50.96
N ARG A 160 21.70 21.26 49.74
CA ARG A 160 22.82 22.00 49.15
C ARG A 160 22.50 23.47 48.92
N ILE A 161 21.28 23.79 48.49
CA ILE A 161 20.83 25.19 48.32
C ILE A 161 20.74 25.87 49.69
N ASN A 162 20.08 25.23 50.66
CA ASN A 162 19.94 25.79 52.01
C ASN A 162 21.31 25.94 52.73
N GLU A 163 22.22 24.98 52.57
CA GLU A 163 23.64 25.07 52.97
C GLU A 163 24.32 26.31 52.35
N THR A 164 24.07 26.58 51.06
CA THR A 164 24.67 27.69 50.31
C THR A 164 24.11 29.05 50.75
N GLU A 165 22.80 29.16 50.99
CA GLU A 165 22.18 30.39 51.50
C GLU A 165 22.54 30.68 52.96
N GLN A 166 22.80 29.63 53.75
CA GLN A 166 23.10 29.74 55.18
C GLN A 166 24.60 29.93 55.50
N ASN A 167 25.50 29.70 54.53
CA ASN A 167 26.91 30.06 54.64
C ASN A 167 27.51 30.63 53.32
N PRO A 168 27.18 31.89 52.94
CA PRO A 168 27.71 32.54 51.76
C PRO A 168 29.19 32.96 51.86
N ALA A 169 29.86 32.72 52.99
CA ALA A 169 31.21 33.23 53.28
C ALA A 169 32.37 32.32 52.82
N MET A 170 32.09 31.18 52.18
CA MET A 170 33.10 30.21 51.76
C MET A 170 32.99 29.87 50.26
N ARG A 171 33.15 30.87 49.39
CA ARG A 171 33.15 30.68 47.92
C ARG A 171 34.13 31.57 47.14
N GLU A 172 35.27 31.86 47.74
CA GLU A 172 36.51 32.15 47.01
C GLU A 172 37.49 30.98 47.24
N ASP A 173 38.49 30.83 46.36
CA ASP A 173 39.46 29.73 46.34
C ASP A 173 38.91 28.28 46.35
N THR A 174 38.53 27.78 45.17
CA THR A 174 39.31 26.68 44.55
C THR A 174 38.91 26.40 43.10
N THR A 175 39.89 26.40 42.20
CA THR A 175 39.79 25.79 40.86
C THR A 175 41.18 25.32 40.42
N PRO A 176 41.40 24.00 40.31
CA PRO A 176 42.35 23.51 39.30
C PRO A 176 41.94 22.16 38.65
N GLN A 177 41.74 22.21 37.33
CA GLN A 177 42.65 21.62 36.34
C GLN A 177 42.94 20.09 36.28
N SER A 178 42.61 19.51 35.12
CA SER A 178 43.33 18.43 34.40
C SER A 178 43.50 17.03 35.02
N SER A 179 42.69 16.07 34.55
CA SER A 179 42.91 14.62 34.74
C SER A 179 44.07 14.08 33.87
N PRO A 180 45.02 13.31 34.41
CA PRO A 180 45.98 12.52 33.62
C PRO A 180 45.36 11.18 33.16
N LYS A 181 45.80 10.67 32.00
CA LYS A 181 45.34 9.39 31.43
C LYS A 181 46.24 8.21 31.84
N LYS A 182 45.67 7.08 32.27
CA LYS A 182 46.31 5.76 32.15
C LYS A 182 45.32 4.58 32.14
N GLU A 183 45.71 3.55 31.40
CA GLU A 183 45.14 2.20 31.35
C GLU A 183 46.26 1.22 31.81
N PRO A 184 46.05 -0.10 31.88
CA PRO A 184 45.09 -0.77 32.77
C PRO A 184 45.75 -1.88 33.62
N GLY A 185 45.04 -2.35 34.65
CA GLY A 185 45.22 -3.70 35.20
C GLY A 185 46.33 -3.89 36.25
N GLN A 186 45.92 -3.88 37.53
CA GLN A 186 46.52 -4.76 38.54
C GLN A 186 45.45 -5.16 39.56
N THR A 187 45.26 -6.45 39.78
CA THR A 187 44.37 -6.99 40.81
C THR A 187 45.18 -7.30 42.06
N ASP A 188 44.67 -6.95 43.24
CA ASP A 188 44.93 -7.78 44.43
C ASP A 188 43.76 -7.75 45.42
N ASN A 189 43.73 -8.73 46.31
CA ASN A 189 42.54 -9.15 47.04
C ASN A 189 42.66 -8.87 48.54
N SER A 190 41.69 -8.17 49.13
CA SER A 190 41.36 -8.33 50.54
C SER A 190 39.89 -7.99 50.81
N ASN A 191 39.18 -8.95 51.41
CA ASN A 191 37.84 -8.83 51.97
C ASN A 191 38.03 -9.02 53.50
N PRO A 192 37.29 -8.29 54.36
CA PRO A 192 36.05 -8.88 54.81
C PRO A 192 34.89 -7.90 55.11
N SER A 193 33.67 -8.42 54.95
CA SER A 193 32.47 -8.10 55.76
C SER A 193 31.83 -6.72 55.68
N SER A 194 30.77 -6.62 54.85
CA SER A 194 29.59 -5.77 55.12
C SER A 194 28.31 -6.51 54.69
N PRO A 195 27.11 -6.13 55.16
CA PRO A 195 25.98 -7.07 55.21
C PRO A 195 25.28 -7.34 53.87
N LYS A 196 24.97 -8.62 53.68
CA LYS A 196 24.21 -9.28 52.61
C LYS A 196 23.10 -8.41 51.96
N GLN A 197 23.45 -7.65 50.92
CA GLN A 197 22.51 -6.94 50.05
C GLN A 197 21.65 -7.95 49.26
N GLN A 198 20.48 -8.32 49.78
CA GLN A 198 19.60 -9.29 49.13
C GLN A 198 18.96 -8.68 47.87
N ASN A 199 19.02 -9.43 46.77
CA ASN A 199 18.73 -8.92 45.42
C ASN A 199 17.28 -8.49 45.22
N ARG A 200 17.06 -7.18 45.04
CA ARG A 200 15.78 -6.60 44.58
C ARG A 200 15.39 -7.04 43.15
N ALA A 201 16.31 -7.67 42.42
CA ALA A 201 16.09 -8.21 41.08
C ALA A 201 15.14 -9.42 41.02
N ASP A 202 15.04 -10.23 42.08
CA ASP A 202 14.17 -11.42 42.09
C ASP A 202 12.67 -11.05 42.06
N GLU A 203 12.30 -9.94 42.71
CA GLU A 203 10.96 -9.35 42.64
C GLU A 203 10.59 -8.95 41.20
N ILE A 204 11.50 -8.30 40.48
CA ILE A 204 11.28 -7.90 39.08
C ILE A 204 11.11 -9.15 38.19
N GLY A 205 11.91 -10.19 38.41
CA GLY A 205 11.80 -11.47 37.71
C GLY A 205 10.46 -12.18 37.95
N LYS A 206 9.94 -12.17 39.17
CA LYS A 206 8.62 -12.74 39.52
C LYS A 206 7.47 -11.98 38.85
N ASN A 207 7.45 -10.66 38.95
CA ASN A 207 6.38 -9.85 38.36
C ASN A 207 6.34 -9.99 36.82
N LEU A 208 7.51 -10.05 36.15
CA LEU A 208 7.59 -10.36 34.72
C LEU A 208 7.09 -11.77 34.38
N ARG A 209 7.35 -12.77 35.23
CA ARG A 209 6.84 -14.14 35.03
C ARG A 209 5.32 -14.24 35.13
N VAL A 210 4.67 -13.46 36.00
CA VAL A 210 3.19 -13.41 36.09
C VAL A 210 2.58 -12.88 34.80
N LEU A 211 3.12 -11.78 34.26
CA LEU A 211 2.65 -11.19 32.99
C LEU A 211 2.86 -12.12 31.78
N ALA A 212 3.90 -12.96 31.81
CA ALA A 212 4.14 -13.96 30.76
C ALA A 212 3.09 -15.09 30.72
N CYS A 213 2.33 -15.31 31.81
CA CYS A 213 1.33 -16.38 31.88
C CYS A 213 -0.05 -16.01 31.30
N GLU A 214 -0.33 -14.73 30.99
CA GLU A 214 -1.64 -14.30 30.46
C GLU A 214 -1.76 -14.35 28.92
N PHE A 215 -0.68 -14.67 28.18
CA PHE A 215 -0.69 -14.67 26.70
C PHE A 215 -0.40 -16.05 26.02
N PRO A 216 -1.12 -17.14 26.35
CA PRO A 216 -0.92 -18.47 25.76
C PRO A 216 -1.57 -18.61 24.35
N ILE A 217 -1.17 -17.77 23.38
CA ILE A 217 -1.71 -17.81 22.00
C ILE A 217 -0.60 -17.79 20.93
N LEU A 218 0.57 -17.21 21.20
CA LEU A 218 1.59 -16.87 20.18
C LEU A 218 2.66 -17.96 19.93
N SER A 219 2.31 -19.24 19.96
CA SER A 219 3.26 -20.35 19.72
C SER A 219 2.71 -21.57 18.98
N GLY A 220 1.48 -21.50 18.44
CA GLY A 220 0.79 -22.67 17.87
C GLY A 220 0.80 -22.82 16.34
N ALA A 221 1.55 -22.01 15.58
CA ALA A 221 1.30 -21.82 14.14
C ALA A 221 2.54 -21.86 13.21
N VAL A 222 3.71 -22.33 13.68
CA VAL A 222 4.96 -22.34 12.87
C VAL A 222 5.77 -23.63 13.06
N VAL A 223 5.19 -24.79 12.75
CA VAL A 223 5.88 -25.94 12.13
C VAL A 223 4.83 -26.75 11.36
N ASP A 224 4.72 -26.54 10.05
CA ASP A 224 4.29 -27.59 9.10
C ASP A 224 4.65 -27.20 7.65
N GLY A 225 4.89 -28.17 6.75
CA GLY A 225 4.77 -27.95 5.30
C GLY A 225 6.00 -27.64 4.41
N VAL A 226 7.24 -27.97 4.78
CA VAL A 226 8.40 -28.11 3.85
C VAL A 226 9.30 -29.21 4.43
N ASP A 227 9.68 -30.32 3.79
CA ASP A 227 9.74 -30.76 2.37
C ASP A 227 9.38 -32.28 2.31
N ARG A 228 9.42 -33.11 1.24
CA ARG A 228 9.88 -33.05 -0.16
C ARG A 228 9.11 -34.10 -1.02
N ARG A 229 9.49 -34.29 -2.29
CA ARG A 229 9.08 -35.42 -3.16
C ARG A 229 10.29 -36.23 -3.65
N VAL A 230 10.12 -37.56 -3.81
CA VAL A 230 10.50 -38.43 -4.97
C VAL A 230 12.00 -38.47 -5.37
N PRO A 231 12.61 -39.60 -5.83
CA PRO A 231 12.05 -40.84 -6.41
C PRO A 231 11.12 -41.66 -5.51
#